data_AF-W4VPF5-F1
#
_entry.id   AF-W4VPF5-F1
#
_cell.length_a   1.000
_cell.length_b   1.000
_cell.length_c   1.000
_cell.angle_alpha   90.00
_cell.angle_beta   90.00
_cell.angle_gamma   90.00
#
_symmetry.space_group_name_H-M   'P 1'
#
loop_
_entity.id
_entity.type
_entity.pdbx_description
1 polymer ?
#
loop_
_entity_poly.entity_id
_entity_poly.type
_entity_poly.pdbx_seq_one_letter_code
_entity_poly.pdbx_strand_id
1 'polypeptide(L)'
;MKKADLKPVHMPSNSWTPIVLAIAFGVVGFFLVFEWFTLAIIASVGIVIGLVANTFDYNDGYHIPVDELEKEEREWRGDLK
;
A
#
# COMPACT_ATOMS: atom_id res chain seq x y z
N MET A 1 -19.68 21.30 6.35
CA MET A 1 -18.77 22.28 7.03
C MET A 1 -18.84 23.67 6.36
N LYS A 2 -18.22 24.74 6.90
CA LYS A 2 -18.08 26.04 6.20
C LYS A 2 -17.10 25.84 5.03
N LYS A 3 -17.52 26.17 3.79
CA LYS A 3 -16.75 26.02 2.53
C LYS A 3 -15.32 26.59 2.55
N ALA A 4 -15.01 27.48 3.50
CA ALA A 4 -13.74 28.20 3.57
C ALA A 4 -12.53 27.35 4.00
N ASP A 5 -12.74 26.12 4.52
CA ASP A 5 -11.67 25.29 5.09
C ASP A 5 -11.37 23.98 4.35
N LEU A 6 -12.00 23.70 3.19
CA LEU A 6 -11.63 22.50 2.43
C LEU A 6 -10.25 22.68 1.79
N LYS A 7 -9.32 21.81 2.17
CA LYS A 7 -8.00 21.66 1.57
C LYS A 7 -7.92 20.33 0.82
N PRO A 8 -7.16 20.26 -0.28
CA PRO A 8 -6.92 18.99 -0.95
C PRO A 8 -6.29 18.00 0.04
N VAL A 9 -6.91 16.83 0.18
CA VAL A 9 -6.44 15.78 1.08
C VAL A 9 -5.48 14.90 0.31
N HIS A 10 -4.27 14.77 0.81
CA HIS A 10 -3.29 13.86 0.27
C HIS A 10 -3.54 12.45 0.83
N MET A 11 -3.81 11.47 -0.05
CA MET A 11 -4.00 10.07 0.32
C MET A 11 -2.87 9.19 -0.21
N PRO A 12 -2.40 8.22 0.58
CA PRO A 12 -1.47 7.22 0.10
C PRO A 12 -2.12 6.33 -0.97
N SER A 13 -1.36 5.97 -1.99
CA SER A 13 -1.78 5.04 -3.03
C SER A 13 -1.70 3.58 -2.58
N ASN A 14 -2.54 2.72 -3.14
CA ASN A 14 -2.44 1.28 -2.92
C ASN A 14 -1.16 0.71 -3.57
N SER A 15 -0.46 -0.17 -2.86
CA SER A 15 0.72 -0.88 -3.37
C SER A 15 0.55 -2.40 -3.22
N TRP A 16 0.96 -3.14 -4.25
CA TRP A 16 0.93 -4.61 -4.27
C TRP A 16 2.21 -5.23 -3.70
N THR A 17 3.25 -4.43 -3.52
CA THR A 17 4.56 -4.86 -3.04
C THR A 17 4.51 -5.59 -1.68
N PRO A 18 3.72 -5.15 -0.69
CA PRO A 18 3.61 -5.84 0.60
C PRO A 18 3.05 -7.27 0.49
N ILE A 19 2.10 -7.50 -0.41
CA ILE A 19 1.48 -8.83 -0.60
C ILE A 19 2.50 -9.80 -1.20
N VAL A 20 3.26 -9.35 -2.20
CA VAL A 20 4.31 -10.16 -2.84
C VAL A 20 5.40 -10.52 -1.82
N LEU A 21 5.82 -9.56 -0.99
CA LEU A 21 6.78 -9.82 0.08
C LEU A 21 6.25 -10.82 1.10
N ALA A 22 4.98 -10.69 1.53
CA ALA A 22 4.37 -11.62 2.49
C ALA A 22 4.39 -13.07 1.97
N ILE A 23 4.08 -13.29 0.69
CA ILE A 23 4.16 -14.62 0.06
C ILE A 23 5.61 -15.12 0.06
N ALA A 24 6.58 -14.27 -0.30
CA ALA A 24 7.99 -14.64 -0.30
C ALA A 24 8.49 -15.03 1.11
N PHE A 25 8.11 -14.29 2.15
CA PHE A 25 8.37 -14.64 3.55
C PHE A 25 7.71 -15.97 3.93
N GLY A 26 6.48 -16.22 3.47
CA GLY A 26 5.80 -17.50 3.66
C GLY A 26 6.54 -18.68 3.02
N VAL A 27 7.05 -18.52 1.80
CA VAL A 27 7.85 -19.54 1.10
C VAL A 27 9.17 -19.81 1.81
N VAL A 28 9.89 -18.77 2.25
CA VAL A 28 11.13 -18.93 3.04
C VAL A 28 10.84 -19.63 4.36
N GLY A 29 9.78 -19.22 5.07
CA GLY A 29 9.34 -19.89 6.30
C GLY A 29 9.04 -21.37 6.07
N PHE A 30 8.35 -21.71 4.97
CA PHE A 30 8.11 -23.09 4.58
C PHE A 30 9.42 -23.87 4.39
N PHE A 31 10.39 -23.34 3.64
CA PHE A 31 11.67 -24.03 3.46
C PHE A 31 12.47 -24.22 4.75
N LEU A 32 12.40 -23.26 5.68
CA LEU A 32 13.06 -23.38 6.99
C LEU A 32 12.42 -24.47 7.86
N VAL A 33 11.10 -24.66 7.78
CA VAL A 33 10.39 -25.72 8.53
C VAL A 33 10.85 -27.12 8.12
N PHE A 34 11.17 -27.34 6.84
CA PHE A 34 11.60 -28.63 6.30
C PHE A 34 13.13 -28.80 6.21
N GLU A 35 13.90 -27.96 6.91
CA GLU A 35 15.39 -27.97 6.90
C GLU A 35 16.02 -27.80 5.50
N TRP A 36 15.27 -27.23 4.54
CA TRP A 36 15.76 -26.98 3.19
C TRP A 36 16.57 -25.68 3.12
N PHE A 37 17.69 -25.64 3.84
CA PHE A 37 18.50 -24.43 4.04
C PHE A 37 19.01 -23.81 2.73
N THR A 38 19.44 -24.63 1.76
CA THR A 38 19.92 -24.12 0.46
C THR A 38 18.82 -23.34 -0.26
N LEU A 39 17.59 -23.86 -0.29
CA LEU A 39 16.45 -23.20 -0.93
C LEU A 39 15.99 -21.98 -0.12
N ALA A 40 16.01 -22.07 1.22
CA ALA A 40 15.68 -20.95 2.09
C ALA A 40 16.64 -19.76 1.90
N ILE A 41 17.94 -20.01 1.74
CA ILE A 41 18.94 -18.97 1.46
C ILE A 41 18.70 -18.34 0.08
N ILE A 42 18.43 -19.13 -0.96
CA ILE A 42 18.17 -18.60 -2.29
C ILE A 42 16.89 -17.74 -2.30
N ALA A 43 15.83 -18.22 -1.65
CA ALA A 43 14.56 -17.50 -1.58
C ALA A 43 14.66 -16.23 -0.71
N SER A 44 15.48 -16.23 0.35
CA SER A 44 15.68 -15.04 1.18
C SER A 44 16.44 -13.92 0.46
N VAL A 45 17.31 -14.24 -0.50
CA VAL A 45 17.90 -13.22 -1.41
C VAL A 45 16.79 -12.51 -2.20
N GLY A 46 15.75 -13.24 -2.64
CA GLY A 46 14.60 -12.65 -3.31
C GLY A 46 13.85 -11.64 -2.43
N ILE A 47 13.73 -11.91 -1.12
CA ILE A 47 13.16 -10.97 -0.15
C ILE A 47 14.02 -9.72 -0.04
N VAL A 48 15.35 -9.86 0.08
CA VAL A 48 16.27 -8.71 0.17
C VAL A 48 16.15 -7.83 -1.07
N ILE A 49 16.12 -8.42 -2.26
CA ILE A 49 15.91 -7.68 -3.52
C ILE A 49 14.56 -6.96 -3.51
N GLY A 50 13.49 -7.63 -3.05
CA GLY A 50 12.17 -7.03 -2.95
C GLY A 50 12.10 -5.85 -1.98
N LEU A 51 12.80 -5.92 -0.84
CA LEU A 51 12.90 -4.82 0.13
C LEU A 51 13.68 -3.63 -0.44
N VAL A 52 14.79 -3.89 -1.14
CA VAL A 52 15.56 -2.85 -1.81
C VAL A 52 14.71 -2.18 -2.89
N ALA A 53 14.03 -2.96 -3.73
CA ALA A 53 13.14 -2.42 -4.76
C ALA A 53 11.99 -1.60 -4.16
N ASN A 54 11.41 -2.04 -3.05
CA ASN A 54 10.34 -1.30 -2.36
C ASN A 54 10.83 0.05 -1.80
N THR A 55 12.11 0.16 -1.43
CA THR A 55 12.69 1.43 -0.94
C THR A 55 12.75 2.49 -2.05
N PHE A 56 12.89 2.06 -3.31
CA PHE A 56 12.89 2.96 -4.47
C PHE A 56 11.50 3.23 -5.05
N ASP A 57 10.44 2.67 -4.47
CA ASP A 57 9.06 2.94 -4.86
C ASP A 57 8.62 4.31 -4.30
N TYR A 58 8.97 5.39 -5.02
CA TYR A 58 8.59 6.77 -4.70
C TYR A 58 7.17 7.09 -5.19
N ASN A 59 6.20 6.30 -4.75
CA ASN A 59 4.80 6.62 -5.00
C ASN A 59 4.33 7.60 -3.93
N ASP A 60 4.38 8.89 -4.26
CA ASP A 60 4.11 9.96 -3.30
C ASP A 60 2.66 9.97 -2.80
N GLY A 61 1.72 9.28 -3.46
CA GLY A 61 0.29 9.32 -3.15
C GLY A 61 -0.48 10.21 -4.14
N TYR A 62 -1.79 10.31 -3.96
CA TYR A 62 -2.66 11.12 -4.81
C TYR A 62 -3.42 12.16 -3.99
N HIS A 63 -3.74 13.29 -4.63
CA HIS A 63 -4.55 14.34 -4.03
C HIS A 63 -6.01 14.16 -4.42
N ILE A 64 -6.90 14.10 -3.43
CA ILE A 64 -8.34 14.17 -3.64
C ILE A 64 -8.72 15.65 -3.75
N PRO A 65 -9.33 16.07 -4.86
CA PRO A 65 -9.68 17.46 -5.06
C PRO A 65 -10.91 17.84 -4.23
N VAL A 66 -10.99 19.12 -3.88
CA VAL A 66 -11.95 19.69 -2.93
C VAL A 66 -13.40 19.55 -3.39
N ASP A 67 -13.62 19.53 -4.70
CA ASP A 67 -14.92 19.40 -5.37
C ASP A 67 -15.50 17.98 -5.28
N GLU A 68 -14.66 16.94 -5.35
CA GLU A 68 -15.09 15.56 -5.07
C GLU A 68 -15.49 15.39 -3.61
N LEU A 69 -14.68 15.93 -2.68
CA LEU A 69 -14.98 15.90 -1.25
C LEU A 69 -16.31 16.61 -0.91
N GLU A 70 -16.60 17.76 -1.52
CA GLU A 70 -17.86 18.47 -1.26
C GLU A 70 -19.08 17.68 -1.78
N LYS A 71 -18.96 17.02 -2.93
CA LYS A 71 -20.04 16.17 -3.46
C LYS A 71 -20.29 14.99 -2.55
N GLU A 72 -19.24 14.30 -2.14
CA GLU A 72 -19.33 13.12 -1.27
C GLU A 72 -19.87 13.51 0.11
N GLU A 73 -19.41 14.62 0.73
CA GLU A 73 -19.94 15.11 2.01
C GLU A 73 -21.44 15.49 1.92
N ARG A 74 -21.88 16.09 0.80
CA ARG A 74 -23.30 16.43 0.57
C ARG A 74 -24.18 15.20 0.38
N GLU A 75 -23.69 14.18 -0.33
CA GLU A 75 -24.37 12.90 -0.49
C GLU A 75 -24.50 12.18 0.86
N TRP A 76 -23.41 12.07 1.63
CA TRP A 76 -23.41 11.47 2.96
C TRP A 76 -24.29 12.20 3.97
N ARG A 77 -24.38 13.54 3.90
CA ARG A 77 -25.30 14.34 4.75
C ARG A 77 -26.77 14.20 4.36
N GLY A 78 -27.09 13.61 3.21
CA GLY A 78 -28.45 13.51 2.71
C GLY A 78 -29.05 14.84 2.24
N ASP A 79 -28.22 15.85 1.98
CA ASP A 79 -28.64 17.16 1.47
C ASP A 79 -29.11 17.07 -0.01
N LEU A 80 -28.81 15.96 -0.70
CA LEU A 80 -29.16 15.69 -2.10
C LEU A 80 -30.47 14.90 -2.30
N LYS A 81 -31.37 14.93 -1.30
CA LYS A 81 -32.75 14.43 -1.46
C LYS A 81 -33.69 15.50 -2.01
#